data_AF-G4D2C3-F1
#
_entry.id   AF-G4D2C3-F1
#
_cell.length_a   1.000
_cell.length_b   1.000
_cell.length_c   1.000
_cell.angle_alpha   90.00
_cell.angle_beta   90.00
_cell.angle_gamma   90.00
#
_symmetry.space_group_name_H-M   'P 1'
#
loop_
_entity.id
_entity.type
_entity.pdbx_description
1 polymer ?
#
loop_
_entity_poly.entity_id
_entity_poly.type
_entity_poly.pdbx_seq_one_letter_code
_entity_poly.pdbx_strand_id
1 'polypeptide(L)'
;MEGWWKIMKVKNKSYIRRLAKSILNANKSRRNILLLAIALTSILFTSLFSVALGLGKSMETQTMKTIGTISHGSFKDICDEDVEILTHDKDIRDFSVREKVGILDDEKVMAELSYMDKKGFEWSLIEKVKGKFPEKENQVFIDIATAKKLGYKGEIGEEIEVPFKTEKPYTGEIIEKKSDKFIISGTFQSPIDSNVGVGQIYLSKAYVDKLSLPENNKDLEVMLKNSFMIRNKLLKIAERNGYKVVEDPGNLSDNEIRIGVNFAYLLSGDNSFDFNTFLPYLAFLILVMVAGYLIINNIFKISVNEDIKLLGLLKKLE
;
A
#
# COMPACT_ATOMS: atom_id res chain seq x y z
N MET A 1 -33.68 -23.17 -29.49
CA MET A 1 -33.83 -21.73 -29.77
C MET A 1 -32.54 -21.23 -30.41
N GLU A 2 -32.51 -21.09 -31.72
CA GLU A 2 -31.36 -20.46 -32.39
C GLU A 2 -31.28 -18.99 -31.97
N GLY A 3 -30.13 -18.56 -31.44
CA GLY A 3 -29.94 -17.17 -31.00
C GLY A 3 -30.12 -16.20 -32.16
N TRP A 4 -30.79 -15.07 -31.91
CA TRP A 4 -31.15 -14.03 -32.89
C TRP A 4 -29.95 -13.57 -33.78
N TRP A 5 -28.73 -13.75 -33.29
CA TRP A 5 -27.46 -13.48 -33.98
C TRP A 5 -27.20 -14.39 -35.20
N LYS A 6 -27.73 -15.62 -35.23
CA LYS A 6 -27.60 -16.54 -36.40
C LYS A 6 -28.48 -16.09 -37.57
N ILE A 7 -29.63 -15.47 -37.28
CA ILE A 7 -30.61 -15.00 -38.28
C ILE A 7 -30.11 -13.71 -38.98
N MET A 8 -29.26 -12.91 -38.33
CA MET A 8 -28.69 -11.68 -38.89
C MET A 8 -27.36 -11.87 -39.65
N LYS A 9 -27.00 -13.08 -40.08
CA LYS A 9 -25.77 -13.32 -40.85
C LYS A 9 -25.93 -12.88 -42.31
N VAL A 10 -25.90 -11.56 -42.54
CA VAL A 10 -26.00 -10.99 -43.88
C VAL A 10 -24.64 -11.04 -44.58
N LYS A 11 -24.56 -11.63 -45.78
CA LYS A 11 -23.32 -11.74 -46.57
C LYS A 11 -22.72 -10.38 -46.94
N ASN A 12 -23.53 -9.31 -46.97
CA ASN A 12 -23.16 -7.99 -47.48
C ASN A 12 -22.88 -6.95 -46.37
N LYS A 13 -21.91 -7.26 -45.49
CA LYS A 13 -21.51 -6.37 -44.37
C LYS A 13 -21.05 -4.98 -44.83
N SER A 14 -20.44 -4.87 -46.01
CA SER A 14 -20.01 -3.59 -46.59
C SER A 14 -21.19 -2.68 -46.92
N TYR A 15 -22.25 -3.24 -47.51
CA TYR A 15 -23.48 -2.52 -47.83
C TYR A 15 -24.19 -2.04 -46.56
N ILE A 16 -24.30 -2.90 -45.54
CA ILE A 16 -24.89 -2.52 -44.24
C ILE A 16 -24.10 -1.38 -43.59
N ARG A 17 -22.77 -1.44 -43.58
CA ARG A 17 -21.94 -0.34 -43.06
C ARG A 17 -22.14 0.96 -43.84
N ARG A 18 -22.24 0.88 -45.18
CA ARG A 18 -22.47 2.05 -46.03
C ARG A 18 -23.85 2.66 -45.78
N LEU A 19 -24.88 1.83 -45.67
CA LEU A 19 -26.24 2.24 -45.34
C LEU A 19 -26.32 2.85 -43.93
N ALA A 20 -25.73 2.20 -42.92
CA ALA A 20 -25.67 2.74 -41.56
C ALA A 20 -24.92 4.07 -41.49
N LYS A 21 -23.79 4.23 -42.19
CA LYS A 21 -23.10 5.52 -42.32
C LYS A 21 -23.97 6.57 -43.00
N SER A 22 -24.71 6.20 -44.05
CA SER A 22 -25.62 7.10 -44.75
C SER A 22 -26.75 7.58 -43.84
N ILE A 23 -27.39 6.67 -43.10
CA ILE A 23 -28.47 6.98 -42.14
C ILE A 23 -27.94 7.90 -41.03
N LEU A 24 -26.79 7.56 -40.44
CA LEU A 24 -26.16 8.40 -39.42
C LEU A 24 -25.78 9.79 -39.98
N ASN A 25 -25.34 9.89 -41.23
CA ASN A 25 -24.93 11.16 -41.83
C ASN A 25 -26.10 11.99 -42.36
N ALA A 26 -27.28 11.40 -42.58
CA ALA A 26 -28.46 12.09 -43.06
C ALA A 26 -28.94 13.14 -42.05
N ASN A 27 -28.84 12.87 -40.75
CA ASN A 27 -29.17 13.82 -39.69
C ASN A 27 -27.93 14.16 -38.84
N LYS A 28 -27.13 15.13 -39.33
CA LYS A 28 -25.88 15.55 -38.68
C LYS A 28 -26.08 16.03 -37.23
N SER A 29 -27.18 16.71 -36.93
CA SER A 29 -27.48 17.19 -35.56
C SER A 29 -27.67 16.01 -34.62
N ARG A 30 -28.52 15.05 -34.99
CA ARG A 30 -28.80 13.85 -34.19
C ARG A 30 -27.57 12.96 -34.02
N ARG A 31 -26.78 12.77 -35.08
CA ARG A 31 -25.50 12.07 -35.01
C ARG A 31 -24.54 12.72 -34.02
N ASN A 32 -24.44 14.04 -34.05
CA ASN A 32 -23.56 14.78 -33.14
C ASN A 32 -24.06 14.68 -31.69
N ILE A 33 -25.37 14.75 -31.43
CA ILE A 33 -25.96 14.55 -30.09
C ILE A 33 -25.66 13.14 -29.56
N LEU A 34 -25.85 12.11 -30.38
CA LEU A 34 -25.54 10.72 -30.01
C LEU A 34 -24.06 10.54 -29.69
N LEU A 35 -23.17 11.06 -30.54
CA LEU A 35 -21.72 11.00 -30.31
C LEU A 35 -21.29 11.78 -29.07
N LEU A 36 -21.86 12.97 -28.85
CA LEU A 36 -21.64 13.77 -27.64
C LEU A 36 -22.08 13.01 -26.39
N ALA A 37 -23.26 12.40 -26.40
CA ALA A 37 -23.75 11.64 -25.26
C ALA A 37 -22.84 10.43 -24.92
N ILE A 38 -22.39 9.70 -25.94
CA ILE A 38 -21.45 8.59 -25.76
C ILE A 38 -20.10 9.10 -25.23
N ALA A 39 -19.59 10.21 -25.77
CA ALA A 39 -18.34 10.80 -25.32
C ALA A 39 -18.45 11.28 -23.86
N LEU A 40 -19.50 12.02 -23.51
CA LEU A 40 -19.73 12.55 -22.16
C LEU A 40 -19.89 11.43 -21.13
N THR A 41 -20.63 10.37 -21.46
CA THR A 41 -20.78 9.21 -20.56
C THR A 41 -19.46 8.44 -20.39
N SER A 42 -18.68 8.29 -21.46
CA SER A 42 -17.34 7.67 -21.38
C SER A 42 -16.39 8.50 -20.52
N ILE A 43 -16.40 9.82 -20.66
CA ILE A 43 -15.62 10.75 -19.83
C ILE A 43 -16.08 10.67 -18.37
N LEU A 44 -17.39 10.66 -18.12
CA LEU A 44 -17.97 10.55 -16.78
C LEU A 44 -17.50 9.26 -16.09
N PHE A 45 -17.61 8.11 -16.77
CA PHE A 45 -17.16 6.84 -16.20
C PHE A 45 -15.66 6.81 -15.96
N THR A 46 -14.86 7.25 -16.94
CA THR A 46 -13.41 7.30 -16.81
C THR A 46 -13.00 8.18 -15.62
N SER A 47 -13.62 9.35 -15.48
CA SER A 47 -13.40 10.28 -14.37
C SER A 47 -13.79 9.64 -13.03
N LEU A 48 -14.99 9.05 -12.94
CA LEU A 48 -15.47 8.38 -11.73
C LEU A 48 -14.51 7.27 -11.28
N PHE A 49 -14.11 6.37 -12.17
CA PHE A 49 -13.20 5.28 -11.84
C PHE A 49 -11.81 5.80 -11.47
N SER A 50 -11.30 6.82 -12.17
CA SER A 50 -10.01 7.42 -11.87
C SER A 50 -10.00 8.06 -10.49
N VAL A 51 -11.06 8.81 -10.13
CA VAL A 51 -11.19 9.41 -8.80
C VAL A 51 -11.33 8.34 -7.73
N ALA A 52 -12.17 7.33 -7.93
CA ALA A 52 -12.37 6.26 -6.95
C ALA A 52 -11.08 5.47 -6.68
N LEU A 53 -10.36 5.06 -7.72
CA LEU A 53 -9.08 4.36 -7.60
C LEU A 53 -7.99 5.26 -7.01
N GLY A 54 -7.96 6.53 -7.42
CA GLY A 54 -7.02 7.53 -6.90
C GLY A 54 -7.20 7.80 -5.41
N LEU A 55 -8.46 7.95 -4.95
CA LEU A 55 -8.79 8.09 -3.53
C LEU A 55 -8.37 6.86 -2.74
N GLY A 56 -8.68 5.66 -3.24
CA GLY A 56 -8.23 4.41 -2.61
C GLY A 56 -6.71 4.38 -2.44
N LYS A 57 -5.96 4.67 -3.51
CA LYS A 57 -4.49 4.66 -3.44
C LYS A 57 -3.92 5.76 -2.54
N SER A 58 -4.55 6.93 -2.52
CA SER A 58 -4.18 8.03 -1.62
C SER A 58 -4.37 7.64 -0.17
N MET A 59 -5.50 7.01 0.17
CA MET A 59 -5.77 6.51 1.52
C MET A 59 -4.76 5.44 1.93
N GLU A 60 -4.49 4.45 1.07
CA GLU A 60 -3.44 3.44 1.33
C GLU A 60 -2.10 4.10 1.64
N THR A 61 -1.67 5.04 0.78
CA THR A 61 -0.37 5.73 0.94
C THR A 61 -0.31 6.52 2.24
N GLN A 62 -1.40 7.19 2.61
CA GLN A 62 -1.47 7.96 3.84
C GLN A 62 -1.43 7.07 5.08
N THR A 63 -2.10 5.92 5.06
CA THR A 63 -1.99 4.93 6.14
C THR A 63 -0.59 4.30 6.20
N MET A 64 0.06 4.02 5.06
CA MET A 64 1.44 3.54 5.04
C MET A 64 2.40 4.54 5.66
N LYS A 65 2.20 5.86 5.44
CA LYS A 65 2.99 6.91 6.11
C LYS A 65 2.87 6.83 7.64
N THR A 66 1.71 6.42 8.17
CA THR A 66 1.51 6.21 9.62
C THR A 66 2.21 4.95 10.11
N ILE A 67 2.19 3.89 9.32
CA ILE A 67 2.84 2.61 9.67
C ILE A 67 4.37 2.73 9.55
N GLY A 68 4.87 3.58 8.65
CA GLY A 68 6.29 3.84 8.44
C GLY A 68 6.95 3.00 7.34
N THR A 69 6.22 2.05 6.74
CA THR A 69 6.74 1.15 5.70
C THR A 69 5.67 0.80 4.66
N ILE A 70 6.11 0.52 3.43
CA ILE A 70 5.28 -0.04 2.36
C ILE A 70 5.25 -1.57 2.34
N SER A 71 6.03 -2.25 3.19
CA SER A 71 6.08 -3.72 3.25
C SER A 71 4.69 -4.32 3.40
N HIS A 72 4.44 -5.49 2.79
CA HIS A 72 3.13 -6.13 2.89
C HIS A 72 2.87 -6.60 4.33
N GLY A 73 3.90 -7.10 5.01
CA GLY A 73 3.83 -7.42 6.43
C GLY A 73 5.21 -7.77 6.96
N SER A 74 5.27 -8.30 8.17
CA SER A 74 6.50 -8.70 8.80
C SER A 74 6.36 -9.96 9.65
N PHE A 75 7.47 -10.64 9.85
CA PHE A 75 7.67 -11.59 10.93
C PHE A 75 8.48 -10.88 12.01
N LYS A 76 8.02 -10.97 13.25
CA LYS A 76 8.49 -10.09 14.33
C LYS A 76 9.19 -10.87 15.41
N ASP A 77 10.25 -10.26 15.94
CA ASP A 77 11.00 -10.71 17.11
C ASP A 77 11.56 -12.11 16.92
N ILE A 78 12.32 -12.25 15.84
CA ILE A 78 12.94 -13.50 15.40
C ILE A 78 14.46 -13.43 15.48
N CYS A 79 15.09 -14.59 15.47
CA CYS A 79 16.55 -14.73 15.44
C CYS A 79 17.11 -14.76 14.00
N ASP A 80 18.43 -14.90 13.87
CA ASP A 80 19.12 -14.99 12.58
C ASP A 80 18.75 -16.25 11.80
N GLU A 81 18.61 -17.38 12.49
CA GLU A 81 18.23 -18.67 11.90
C GLU A 81 16.82 -18.59 11.29
N ASP A 82 15.88 -17.95 11.98
CA ASP A 82 14.52 -17.74 11.50
C ASP A 82 14.48 -16.85 10.26
N VAL A 83 15.29 -15.78 10.23
CA VAL A 83 15.45 -14.91 9.05
C VAL A 83 15.93 -15.73 7.87
N GLU A 84 16.95 -16.56 8.05
CA GLU A 84 17.48 -17.43 6.99
C GLU A 84 16.41 -18.41 6.48
N ILE A 85 15.70 -19.10 7.38
CA ILE A 85 14.64 -20.04 7.01
C ILE A 85 13.52 -19.34 6.22
N LEU A 86 13.00 -18.23 6.74
CA LEU A 86 11.83 -17.55 6.16
C LEU A 86 12.16 -16.92 4.81
N THR A 87 13.33 -16.30 4.65
CA THR A 87 13.71 -15.60 3.40
C THR A 87 13.81 -16.51 2.18
N HIS A 88 13.97 -17.83 2.37
CA HIS A 88 13.97 -18.83 1.31
C HIS A 88 12.55 -19.25 0.86
N ASP A 89 11.48 -18.79 1.52
CA ASP A 89 10.11 -19.13 1.13
C ASP A 89 9.73 -18.48 -0.22
N LYS A 90 9.25 -19.33 -1.14
CA LYS A 90 8.90 -18.97 -2.52
C LYS A 90 7.85 -17.86 -2.69
N ASP A 91 7.08 -17.51 -1.66
CA ASP A 91 6.03 -16.49 -1.73
C ASP A 91 6.50 -15.10 -1.28
N ILE A 92 7.68 -15.03 -0.67
CA ILE A 92 8.40 -13.79 -0.43
C ILE A 92 9.11 -13.40 -1.74
N ARG A 93 8.77 -12.24 -2.28
CA ARG A 93 9.40 -11.66 -3.46
C ARG A 93 10.65 -10.88 -3.08
N ASP A 94 10.54 -10.13 -1.98
CA ASP A 94 11.63 -9.33 -1.46
C ASP A 94 11.49 -9.18 0.06
N PHE A 95 12.59 -8.89 0.76
CA PHE A 95 12.63 -8.75 2.20
C PHE A 95 13.57 -7.63 2.66
N SER A 96 13.38 -7.17 3.88
CA SER A 96 14.24 -6.24 4.61
C SER A 96 14.35 -6.71 6.04
N VAL A 97 15.53 -6.58 6.63
CA VAL A 97 15.78 -6.90 8.04
C VAL A 97 15.96 -5.60 8.83
N ARG A 98 15.28 -5.53 9.96
CA ARG A 98 15.45 -4.49 10.97
C ARG A 98 15.86 -5.13 12.28
N GLU A 99 16.93 -4.65 12.88
CA GLU A 99 17.42 -5.15 14.17
C GLU A 99 17.15 -4.10 15.24
N LYS A 100 16.30 -4.44 16.22
CA LYS A 100 15.94 -3.56 17.33
C LYS A 100 17.09 -3.54 18.34
N VAL A 101 17.49 -2.34 18.73
CA VAL A 101 18.61 -2.14 19.66
C VAL A 101 18.09 -1.71 21.02
N GLY A 102 17.23 -0.69 21.06
CA GLY A 102 16.70 -0.19 22.31
C GLY A 102 15.78 1.00 22.11
N ILE A 103 15.37 1.59 23.23
CA ILE A 103 14.45 2.71 23.26
C ILE A 103 15.11 3.84 24.04
N LEU A 104 15.11 5.03 23.45
CA LEU A 104 15.28 6.28 24.16
C LEU A 104 13.91 6.66 24.71
N ASP A 105 13.78 6.66 26.03
CA ASP A 105 12.53 6.97 26.73
C ASP A 105 12.88 7.88 27.90
N ASP A 106 12.80 9.17 27.63
CA ASP A 106 12.92 10.25 28.60
C ASP A 106 11.62 11.08 28.59
N GLU A 107 11.34 11.83 29.66
CA GLU A 107 10.07 12.57 29.83
C GLU A 107 9.72 13.49 28.65
N LYS A 108 10.73 13.90 27.87
CA LYS A 108 10.60 14.82 26.73
C LYS A 108 10.66 14.15 25.36
N VAL A 109 11.27 12.97 25.27
CA VAL A 109 11.62 12.34 23.99
C VAL A 109 11.42 10.84 24.11
N MET A 110 10.64 10.29 23.18
CA MET A 110 10.53 8.85 22.98
C MET A 110 11.03 8.55 21.57
N ALA A 111 12.03 7.68 21.42
CA ALA A 111 12.55 7.26 20.13
C ALA A 111 13.06 5.82 20.15
N GLU A 112 12.91 5.11 19.05
CA GLU A 112 13.43 3.76 18.89
C GLU A 112 14.79 3.79 18.20
N LEU A 113 15.72 2.99 18.71
CA LEU A 113 17.04 2.77 18.14
C LEU A 113 17.03 1.41 17.44
N SER A 114 17.39 1.41 16.16
CA SER A 114 17.48 0.18 15.36
C SER A 114 18.57 0.26 14.30
N TYR A 115 19.07 -0.88 13.86
CA TYR A 115 19.69 -0.97 12.55
C TYR A 115 18.62 -1.31 11.51
N MET A 116 18.76 -0.75 10.30
CA MET A 116 17.90 -1.05 9.17
C MET A 116 18.75 -1.21 7.92
N ASP A 117 18.48 -2.26 7.15
CA ASP A 117 19.16 -2.45 5.88
C ASP A 117 18.71 -1.44 4.82
N LYS A 118 19.41 -1.45 3.68
CA LYS A 118 19.13 -0.51 2.58
C LYS A 118 17.71 -0.66 2.03
N LYS A 119 17.17 -1.88 1.95
CA LYS A 119 15.81 -2.11 1.43
C LYS A 119 14.76 -1.57 2.40
N GLY A 120 14.99 -1.69 3.70
CA GLY A 120 14.15 -1.08 4.72
C GLY A 120 14.07 0.44 4.55
N PHE A 121 15.20 1.10 4.27
CA PHE A 121 15.19 2.52 3.94
C PHE A 121 14.44 2.84 2.64
N GLU A 122 14.57 2.02 1.60
CA GLU A 122 13.81 2.17 0.35
C GLU A 122 12.30 1.97 0.55
N TRP A 123 11.90 1.14 1.52
CA TRP A 123 10.50 0.91 1.86
C TRP A 123 9.96 1.89 2.89
N SER A 124 10.85 2.56 3.62
CA SER A 124 10.48 3.63 4.53
C SER A 124 9.94 4.82 3.75
N LEU A 125 8.90 5.46 4.28
CA LEU A 125 8.28 6.64 3.66
C LEU A 125 8.85 7.94 4.21
N ILE A 126 10.13 7.92 4.61
CA ILE A 126 10.82 9.09 5.16
C ILE A 126 11.00 10.18 4.09
N GLU A 127 10.89 11.43 4.50
CA GLU A 127 10.95 12.59 3.62
C GLU A 127 12.19 13.46 3.92
N LYS A 128 12.57 14.31 2.96
CA LYS A 128 13.65 15.30 3.11
C LYS A 128 14.99 14.73 3.63
N VAL A 129 15.34 13.51 3.19
CA VAL A 129 16.60 12.84 3.52
C VAL A 129 17.80 13.71 3.12
N LYS A 130 18.74 13.89 4.05
CA LYS A 130 20.03 14.56 3.83
C LYS A 130 21.16 13.70 4.37
N GLY A 131 22.34 13.80 3.77
CA GLY A 131 23.52 13.07 4.21
C GLY A 131 23.54 11.63 3.70
N LYS A 132 24.09 10.73 4.50
CA LYS A 132 24.25 9.31 4.16
C LYS A 132 23.72 8.43 5.29
N PHE A 133 23.38 7.19 4.95
CA PHE A 133 23.10 6.16 5.94
C PHE A 133 24.36 5.86 6.78
N PRO A 134 24.20 5.41 8.03
CA PRO A 134 25.32 5.27 8.95
C PRO A 134 26.10 3.99 8.63
N GLU A 135 27.39 4.12 8.33
CA GLU A 135 28.27 3.00 7.99
C GLU A 135 29.31 2.73 9.09
N LYS A 136 29.82 3.80 9.72
CA LYS A 136 30.82 3.71 10.79
C LYS A 136 30.15 3.57 12.16
N GLU A 137 30.83 2.95 13.09
CA GLU A 137 30.35 2.70 14.46
C GLU A 137 29.83 3.95 15.17
N ASN A 138 30.52 5.08 15.04
CA ASN A 138 30.13 6.32 15.68
C ASN A 138 29.18 7.17 14.81
N GLN A 139 28.50 6.60 13.82
CA GLN A 139 27.57 7.32 12.96
C GLN A 139 26.12 6.97 13.27
N VAL A 140 25.26 7.97 13.16
CA VAL A 140 23.81 7.82 13.33
C VAL A 140 23.05 8.52 12.22
N PHE A 141 21.89 8.00 11.88
CA PHE A 141 20.94 8.60 10.95
C PHE A 141 19.61 8.83 11.68
N ILE A 142 19.22 10.09 11.85
CA ILE A 142 18.25 10.49 12.89
C ILE A 142 17.14 11.37 12.32
N ASP A 143 15.93 11.19 12.85
CA ASP A 143 14.83 12.14 12.61
C ASP A 143 15.19 13.53 13.14
N ILE A 144 15.07 14.54 12.30
CA ILE A 144 15.43 15.93 12.64
C ILE A 144 14.60 16.47 13.81
N ALA A 145 13.34 16.03 13.97
CA ALA A 145 12.53 16.45 15.10
C ALA A 145 13.05 15.82 16.41
N THR A 146 13.43 14.54 16.37
CA THR A 146 14.07 13.83 17.48
C THR A 146 15.38 14.49 17.90
N ALA A 147 16.27 14.82 16.95
CA ALA A 147 17.52 15.53 17.25
C ALA A 147 17.28 16.87 17.95
N LYS A 148 16.29 17.64 17.49
CA LYS A 148 15.90 18.93 18.11
C LYS A 148 15.32 18.76 19.51
N LYS A 149 14.50 17.72 19.72
CA LYS A 149 13.94 17.42 21.04
C LYS A 149 15.02 17.02 22.05
N LEU A 150 16.11 16.40 21.58
CA LEU A 150 17.31 16.12 22.39
C LEU A 150 18.18 17.36 22.66
N GLY A 151 17.85 18.52 22.09
CA GLY A 151 18.57 19.78 22.29
C GLY A 151 19.66 20.07 21.25
N TYR A 152 19.74 19.28 20.17
CA TYR A 152 20.72 19.45 19.09
C TYR A 152 20.12 20.14 17.86
N LYS A 153 20.96 20.61 16.94
CA LYS A 153 20.48 21.28 15.71
C LYS A 153 19.95 20.28 14.68
N GLY A 154 20.48 19.05 14.68
CA GLY A 154 20.20 18.03 13.68
C GLY A 154 21.00 18.23 12.39
N GLU A 155 22.24 18.73 12.51
CA GLU A 155 23.12 19.00 11.37
C GLU A 155 24.08 17.84 11.11
N ILE A 156 24.41 17.59 9.84
CA ILE A 156 25.37 16.54 9.49
C ILE A 156 26.75 16.92 10.03
N GLY A 157 27.40 15.98 10.73
CA GLY A 157 28.67 16.19 11.41
C GLY A 157 28.55 16.64 12.86
N GLU A 158 27.35 16.95 13.35
CA GLU A 158 27.11 17.28 14.76
C GLU A 158 27.31 16.04 15.65
N GLU A 159 28.09 16.18 16.73
CA GLU A 159 28.21 15.17 17.76
C GLU A 159 27.01 15.28 18.72
N ILE A 160 26.30 14.17 18.89
CA ILE A 160 25.15 14.04 19.78
C ILE A 160 25.39 12.91 20.78
N GLU A 161 24.85 13.07 21.97
CA GLU A 161 24.81 12.01 22.99
C GLU A 161 23.38 11.47 23.07
N VAL A 162 23.25 10.16 22.92
CA VAL A 162 21.95 9.47 22.84
C VAL A 162 21.83 8.52 24.02
N PRO A 163 21.04 8.87 25.05
CA PRO A 163 20.72 7.96 26.13
C PRO A 163 19.67 6.94 25.67
N PHE A 164 19.88 5.66 25.93
CA PHE A 164 18.89 4.63 25.64
C PHE A 164 18.98 3.45 26.59
N LYS A 165 17.86 2.72 26.68
CA LYS A 165 17.75 1.45 27.37
C LYS A 165 17.61 0.33 26.35
N THR A 166 18.39 -0.73 26.52
CA THR A 166 18.11 -2.01 25.86
C THR A 166 17.15 -2.77 26.76
N GLU A 167 16.14 -3.38 26.15
CA GLU A 167 15.13 -4.13 26.87
C GLU A 167 14.96 -5.50 26.22
N LYS A 168 14.61 -6.49 27.03
CA LYS A 168 14.13 -7.75 26.45
C LYS A 168 12.85 -7.44 25.69
N PRO A 169 12.73 -7.93 24.45
CA PRO A 169 11.48 -7.88 23.73
C PRO A 169 10.33 -8.33 24.64
N TYR A 170 9.23 -7.58 24.61
CA TYR A 170 7.96 -7.85 25.30
C TYR A 170 7.91 -7.70 26.81
N THR A 171 8.90 -8.17 27.57
CA THR A 171 8.86 -8.02 29.04
C THR A 171 9.08 -6.58 29.47
N GLY A 172 9.69 -5.75 28.60
CA GLY A 172 10.16 -4.41 28.96
C GLY A 172 11.21 -4.46 30.07
N GLU A 173 11.74 -5.65 30.37
CA GLU A 173 12.79 -5.85 31.35
C GLU A 173 14.03 -5.16 30.80
N ILE A 174 14.44 -4.11 31.49
CA ILE A 174 15.61 -3.33 31.11
C ILE A 174 16.84 -4.21 31.33
N ILE A 175 17.55 -4.48 30.24
CA ILE A 175 18.80 -5.23 30.26
C ILE A 175 19.92 -4.28 30.64
N GLU A 176 20.01 -3.14 29.96
CA GLU A 176 21.06 -2.16 30.16
C GLU A 176 20.54 -0.75 29.91
N LYS A 177 21.07 0.23 30.64
CA LYS A 177 20.91 1.66 30.32
C LYS A 177 22.28 2.23 30.01
N LYS A 178 22.38 2.96 28.90
CA LYS A 178 23.64 3.59 28.50
C LYS A 178 23.40 4.89 27.76
N SER A 179 24.48 5.63 27.57
CA SER A 179 24.49 6.91 26.86
C SER A 179 25.75 6.94 26.02
N ASP A 180 25.57 6.84 24.70
CA ASP A 180 26.67 6.74 23.75
C ASP A 180 26.68 7.97 22.83
N LYS A 181 27.88 8.33 22.37
CA LYS A 181 28.11 9.47 21.49
C LYS A 181 28.16 9.06 20.03
N PHE A 182 27.47 9.82 19.20
CA PHE A 182 27.39 9.60 17.76
C PHE A 182 27.58 10.90 16.98
N ILE A 183 28.04 10.77 15.74
CA ILE A 183 28.11 11.83 14.75
C ILE A 183 26.95 11.64 13.78
N ILE A 184 26.15 12.68 13.60
CA ILE A 184 25.05 12.67 12.62
C ILE A 184 25.63 12.51 11.22
N SER A 185 25.40 11.36 10.60
CA SER A 185 25.78 11.05 9.22
C SER A 185 24.73 11.47 8.21
N GLY A 186 23.48 11.53 8.65
CA GLY A 186 22.35 12.05 7.89
C GLY A 186 21.11 12.25 8.74
N THR A 187 20.15 12.96 8.18
CA THR A 187 18.87 13.23 8.82
C THR A 187 17.72 13.03 7.86
N PHE A 188 16.53 12.84 8.42
CA PHE A 188 15.28 12.76 7.67
C PHE A 188 14.16 13.44 8.44
N GLN A 189 13.01 13.59 7.77
CA GLN A 189 11.76 14.02 8.39
C GLN A 189 10.76 12.86 8.30
N SER A 190 10.12 12.55 9.44
CA SER A 190 8.98 11.62 9.45
C SER A 190 7.85 12.16 8.56
N PRO A 191 7.19 11.33 7.74
CA PRO A 191 6.11 11.78 6.86
C PRO A 191 4.87 12.28 7.60
N ILE A 192 4.75 11.94 8.90
CA ILE A 192 3.70 12.46 9.78
C ILE A 192 4.31 13.43 10.76
N ASP A 193 3.82 14.66 10.71
CA ASP A 193 4.12 15.70 11.67
C ASP A 193 3.29 15.44 12.95
N SER A 194 3.69 14.43 13.72
CA SER A 194 3.02 14.10 14.99
C SER A 194 3.90 14.52 16.16
N ASN A 195 3.42 15.47 16.96
CA ASN A 195 4.04 15.84 18.23
C ASN A 195 4.10 14.67 19.25
N VAL A 196 3.30 13.62 19.03
CA VAL A 196 3.13 12.43 19.88
C VAL A 196 3.86 11.19 19.34
N GLY A 197 4.51 11.30 18.17
CA GLY A 197 5.17 10.16 17.53
C GLY A 197 6.44 9.70 18.24
N VAL A 198 6.66 8.38 18.26
CA VAL A 198 7.94 7.77 18.63
C VAL A 198 8.95 8.10 17.53
N GLY A 199 10.02 8.81 17.90
CA GLY A 199 11.13 9.12 17.01
C GLY A 199 11.85 7.86 16.52
N GLN A 200 12.65 7.99 15.47
CA GLN A 200 13.44 6.89 14.92
C GLN A 200 14.90 7.33 14.79
N ILE A 201 15.79 6.51 15.33
CA ILE A 201 17.24 6.69 15.32
C ILE A 201 17.84 5.42 14.73
N TYR A 202 18.49 5.55 13.58
CA TYR A 202 19.12 4.43 12.90
C TYR A 202 20.62 4.41 13.16
N LEU A 203 21.11 3.26 13.60
CA LEU A 203 22.50 3.00 13.94
C LEU A 203 23.20 2.23 12.81
N SER A 204 24.52 2.30 12.75
CA SER A 204 25.28 1.49 11.79
C SER A 204 25.35 0.02 12.22
N LYS A 205 25.45 -0.88 11.24
CA LYS A 205 25.64 -2.31 11.52
C LYS A 205 26.91 -2.56 12.35
N ALA A 206 27.98 -1.82 12.06
CA ALA A 206 29.26 -1.89 12.79
C ALA A 206 29.14 -1.56 14.29
N TYR A 207 28.17 -0.72 14.67
CA TYR A 207 27.88 -0.44 16.08
C TYR A 207 27.03 -1.54 16.70
N VAL A 208 25.96 -1.95 16.00
CA VAL A 208 25.02 -2.97 16.49
C VAL A 208 25.70 -4.32 16.72
N ASP A 209 26.63 -4.73 15.84
CA ASP A 209 27.36 -6.00 15.95
C ASP A 209 28.27 -6.11 17.18
N LYS A 210 28.56 -5.00 17.88
CA LYS A 210 29.32 -5.01 19.13
C LYS A 210 28.45 -5.15 20.37
N LEU A 211 27.15 -5.00 20.22
CA LEU A 211 26.21 -5.04 21.33
C LEU A 211 25.82 -6.48 21.63
N SER A 212 25.71 -6.80 22.91
CA SER A 212 25.11 -8.06 23.37
C SER A 212 23.59 -7.88 23.43
N LEU A 213 22.93 -8.04 22.28
CA LEU A 213 21.47 -7.90 22.17
C LEU A 213 20.77 -9.26 22.36
N PRO A 214 19.49 -9.25 22.77
CA PRO A 214 18.66 -10.45 22.75
C PRO A 214 18.63 -11.09 21.36
N GLU A 215 18.63 -12.41 21.31
CA GLU A 215 18.61 -13.20 20.07
C GLU A 215 17.38 -12.86 19.18
N ASN A 216 16.21 -12.70 19.81
CA ASN A 216 14.94 -12.40 19.15
C ASN A 216 14.69 -10.89 18.98
N ASN A 217 15.67 -10.16 18.48
CA ASN A 217 15.57 -8.71 18.31
C ASN A 217 15.30 -8.25 16.87
N LYS A 218 15.06 -9.16 15.92
CA LYS A 218 14.92 -8.81 14.50
C LYS A 218 13.47 -8.85 14.06
N ASP A 219 13.13 -7.92 13.18
CA ASP A 219 11.90 -7.94 12.40
C ASP A 219 12.26 -8.14 10.93
N LEU A 220 11.67 -9.16 10.31
CA LEU A 220 11.77 -9.43 8.88
C LEU A 220 10.55 -8.84 8.18
N GLU A 221 10.73 -7.70 7.54
CA GLU A 221 9.72 -7.12 6.66
C GLU A 221 9.72 -7.81 5.31
N VAL A 222 8.54 -8.07 4.75
CA VAL A 222 8.40 -8.83 3.50
C VAL A 222 7.49 -8.15 2.49
N MET A 223 7.92 -8.23 1.23
CA MET A 223 7.12 -7.97 0.06
C MET A 223 6.68 -9.31 -0.54
N LEU A 224 5.40 -9.63 -0.39
CA LEU A 224 4.76 -10.74 -1.09
C LEU A 224 4.53 -10.44 -2.58
N LYS A 225 4.24 -11.48 -3.38
CA LYS A 225 3.93 -11.37 -4.82
C LYS A 225 2.78 -10.41 -5.15
N ASN A 226 1.81 -10.27 -4.23
CA ASN A 226 0.74 -9.27 -4.29
C ASN A 226 0.17 -9.01 -2.88
N SER A 227 -0.54 -7.89 -2.73
CA SER A 227 -1.09 -7.37 -1.48
C SER A 227 -2.45 -7.97 -1.06
N PHE A 228 -2.97 -8.98 -1.76
CA PHE A 228 -4.24 -9.62 -1.39
C PHE A 228 -4.05 -10.66 -0.29
N MET A 229 -4.94 -10.69 0.71
CA MET A 229 -4.96 -11.67 1.81
C MET A 229 -3.56 -11.89 2.41
N ILE A 230 -2.86 -10.79 2.69
CA ILE A 230 -1.53 -10.77 3.30
C ILE A 230 -1.51 -11.62 4.56
N ARG A 231 -2.47 -11.44 5.49
CA ARG A 231 -2.52 -12.22 6.73
C ARG A 231 -2.47 -13.72 6.47
N ASN A 232 -3.34 -14.21 5.57
CA ASN A 232 -3.39 -15.63 5.21
C ASN A 232 -2.09 -16.13 4.57
N LYS A 233 -1.39 -15.29 3.80
CA LYS A 233 -0.11 -15.66 3.20
C LYS A 233 0.99 -15.75 4.25
N LEU A 234 1.07 -14.80 5.17
CA LEU A 234 2.03 -14.84 6.28
C LEU A 234 1.80 -16.08 7.16
N LEU A 235 0.54 -16.39 7.48
CA LEU A 235 0.18 -17.62 8.19
C LEU A 235 0.67 -18.89 7.45
N LYS A 236 0.43 -18.97 6.14
CA LYS A 236 0.89 -20.11 5.32
C LYS A 236 2.40 -20.20 5.22
N ILE A 237 3.11 -19.07 5.15
CA ILE A 237 4.58 -19.03 5.13
C ILE A 237 5.10 -19.56 6.47
N ALA A 238 4.59 -19.06 7.61
CA ALA A 238 4.96 -19.55 8.92
C ALA A 238 4.71 -21.07 9.05
N GLU A 239 3.50 -21.53 8.72
CA GLU A 239 3.11 -22.95 8.80
C GLU A 239 4.01 -23.86 7.95
N ARG A 240 4.34 -23.45 6.70
CA ARG A 240 5.23 -24.23 5.82
C ARG A 240 6.65 -24.35 6.37
N ASN A 241 7.11 -23.37 7.13
CA ASN A 241 8.44 -23.33 7.71
C ASN A 241 8.46 -23.86 9.16
N GLY A 242 7.36 -24.50 9.61
CA GLY A 242 7.32 -25.15 10.93
C GLY A 242 6.89 -24.24 12.08
N TYR A 243 6.55 -22.98 11.81
CA TYR A 243 6.14 -22.04 12.85
C TYR A 243 4.63 -22.00 13.05
N LYS A 244 4.24 -21.85 14.30
CA LYS A 244 2.88 -21.53 14.72
C LYS A 244 2.78 -20.03 14.98
N VAL A 245 1.88 -19.36 14.27
CA VAL A 245 1.65 -17.94 14.50
C VAL A 245 0.84 -17.73 15.77
N VAL A 246 1.33 -16.88 16.65
CA VAL A 246 0.65 -16.48 17.88
C VAL A 246 0.40 -14.97 17.90
N GLU A 247 -0.66 -14.56 18.60
CA GLU A 247 -0.97 -13.14 18.82
C GLU A 247 -0.49 -12.67 20.20
N ASP A 248 -0.27 -13.61 21.13
CA ASP A 248 0.18 -13.33 22.50
C ASP A 248 1.61 -12.75 22.48
N PRO A 249 1.85 -11.61 23.14
CA PRO A 249 3.18 -11.04 23.28
C PRO A 249 4.12 -11.80 24.23
N GLY A 250 3.77 -12.96 24.80
CA GLY A 250 4.60 -13.70 25.77
C GLY A 250 5.59 -14.74 25.19
N ASN A 251 6.66 -15.04 25.94
CA ASN A 251 7.74 -16.04 25.70
C ASN A 251 7.40 -17.08 24.63
N LEU A 252 7.74 -16.75 23.39
CA LEU A 252 7.56 -17.64 22.24
C LEU A 252 8.32 -18.94 22.53
N SER A 253 7.63 -20.07 22.39
CA SER A 253 8.31 -21.37 22.36
C SER A 253 9.13 -21.50 21.07
N ASP A 254 10.03 -22.48 21.00
CA ASP A 254 11.01 -22.71 19.91
C ASP A 254 10.42 -22.91 18.49
N ASN A 255 9.11 -22.70 18.28
CA ASN A 255 8.46 -22.70 16.96
C ASN A 255 7.27 -21.72 16.91
N GLU A 256 7.22 -20.70 17.76
CA GLU A 256 6.17 -19.69 17.74
C GLU A 256 6.70 -18.38 17.18
N ILE A 257 5.90 -17.74 16.32
CA ILE A 257 6.30 -16.50 15.63
C ILE A 257 5.15 -15.50 15.63
N ARG A 258 5.49 -14.22 15.64
CA ARG A 258 4.50 -13.15 15.49
C ARG A 258 4.55 -12.58 14.09
N ILE A 259 3.37 -12.17 13.60
CA ILE A 259 3.24 -11.52 12.30
C ILE A 259 2.69 -10.10 12.47
N GLY A 260 3.22 -9.17 11.70
CA GLY A 260 2.64 -7.86 11.46
C GLY A 260 1.96 -7.85 10.09
N VAL A 261 0.70 -7.43 10.02
CA VAL A 261 0.02 -7.20 8.73
C VAL A 261 -0.02 -5.71 8.47
N ASN A 262 0.41 -5.28 7.29
CA ASN A 262 0.25 -3.89 6.89
C ASN A 262 -1.22 -3.64 6.52
N PHE A 263 -1.97 -3.11 7.47
CA PHE A 263 -3.40 -2.82 7.34
C PHE A 263 -3.70 -1.62 6.42
N ALA A 264 -2.68 -0.91 5.90
CA ALA A 264 -2.89 0.11 4.88
C ALA A 264 -3.42 -0.49 3.57
N TYR A 265 -3.10 -1.75 3.28
CA TYR A 265 -3.66 -2.44 2.12
C TYR A 265 -5.10 -2.85 2.40
N LEU A 266 -6.04 -2.30 1.61
CA LEU A 266 -7.48 -2.53 1.79
C LEU A 266 -7.86 -4.01 1.80
N LEU A 267 -7.17 -4.83 0.99
CA LEU A 267 -7.46 -6.26 0.84
C LEU A 267 -6.42 -7.13 1.55
N SER A 268 -5.77 -6.61 2.59
CA SER A 268 -4.77 -7.32 3.40
C SER A 268 -5.32 -8.57 4.10
N GLY A 269 -6.64 -8.70 4.25
CA GLY A 269 -7.27 -9.80 4.98
C GLY A 269 -7.10 -9.68 6.50
N ASP A 270 -6.73 -8.49 6.97
CA ASP A 270 -6.91 -8.11 8.37
C ASP A 270 -8.36 -7.64 8.60
N ASN A 271 -8.84 -7.70 9.84
CA ASN A 271 -10.22 -7.30 10.20
C ASN A 271 -10.50 -5.79 10.01
N SER A 272 -9.58 -5.05 9.39
CA SER A 272 -9.67 -3.63 9.07
C SER A 272 -10.58 -3.31 7.88
N PHE A 273 -10.94 -4.28 7.03
CA PHE A 273 -11.87 -4.04 5.94
C PHE A 273 -13.32 -4.00 6.45
N ASP A 274 -13.78 -2.81 6.78
CA ASP A 274 -15.16 -2.58 7.19
C ASP A 274 -16.12 -2.68 6.00
N PHE A 275 -16.66 -3.90 5.83
CA PHE A 275 -17.67 -4.19 4.82
C PHE A 275 -18.90 -3.27 4.90
N ASN A 276 -19.26 -2.79 6.10
CA ASN A 276 -20.41 -1.91 6.27
C ASN A 276 -20.15 -0.52 5.69
N THR A 277 -18.90 -0.05 5.78
CA THR A 277 -18.47 1.20 5.17
C THR A 277 -18.30 1.05 3.66
N PHE A 278 -17.80 -0.09 3.15
CA PHE A 278 -17.59 -0.31 1.72
C PHE A 278 -18.87 -0.50 0.90
N LEU A 279 -19.87 -1.20 1.46
CA LEU A 279 -21.08 -1.61 0.72
C LEU A 279 -21.88 -0.44 0.12
N PRO A 280 -22.10 0.70 0.82
CA PRO A 280 -22.76 1.87 0.24
C PRO A 280 -22.01 2.46 -0.97
N TYR A 281 -20.68 2.53 -0.92
CA TYR A 281 -19.88 3.03 -2.05
C TYR A 281 -20.01 2.13 -3.27
N LEU A 282 -19.99 0.80 -3.06
CA LEU A 282 -20.19 -0.16 -4.14
C LEU A 282 -21.60 -0.05 -4.74
N ALA A 283 -22.63 0.08 -3.91
CA ALA A 283 -24.00 0.27 -4.37
C ALA A 283 -24.17 1.57 -5.17
N PHE A 284 -23.56 2.67 -4.71
CA PHE A 284 -23.55 3.94 -5.43
C PHE A 284 -22.83 3.83 -6.78
N LEU A 285 -21.68 3.15 -6.84
CA LEU A 285 -20.96 2.89 -8.08
C LEU A 285 -21.83 2.13 -9.09
N ILE A 286 -22.52 1.07 -8.65
CA ILE A 286 -23.45 0.28 -9.50
C ILE A 286 -24.59 1.16 -9.99
N LEU A 287 -25.18 2.00 -9.13
CA LEU A 287 -26.25 2.92 -9.50
C LEU A 287 -25.79 3.88 -10.61
N VAL A 288 -24.59 4.47 -10.48
CA VAL A 288 -24.05 5.36 -11.51
C VAL A 288 -23.81 4.63 -12.83
N MET A 289 -23.33 3.39 -12.79
CA MET A 289 -23.20 2.54 -14.00
C MET A 289 -24.55 2.29 -14.67
N VAL A 290 -25.59 1.93 -13.90
CA VAL A 290 -26.95 1.71 -14.43
C VAL A 290 -27.51 3.00 -15.02
N ALA A 291 -27.35 4.14 -14.35
CA ALA A 291 -27.83 5.43 -14.83
C ALA A 291 -27.17 5.82 -16.17
N GLY A 292 -25.84 5.70 -16.29
CA GLY A 292 -25.14 5.98 -17.54
C GLY A 292 -25.55 5.03 -18.66
N TYR A 293 -25.73 3.73 -18.38
CA TYR A 293 -26.26 2.77 -19.35
C TYR A 293 -27.67 3.15 -19.83
N LEU A 294 -28.57 3.55 -18.93
CA LEU A 294 -29.93 3.98 -19.27
C LEU A 294 -29.93 5.24 -20.14
N ILE A 295 -29.06 6.21 -19.87
CA ILE A 295 -28.92 7.43 -20.67
C ILE A 295 -28.53 7.07 -22.11
N ILE A 296 -27.51 6.22 -22.30
CA ILE A 296 -27.06 5.79 -23.63
C ILE A 296 -28.20 5.05 -24.35
N ASN A 297 -28.86 4.11 -23.67
CA ASN A 297 -29.93 3.32 -24.27
C ASN A 297 -31.15 4.18 -24.65
N ASN A 298 -31.51 5.17 -23.84
CA ASN A 298 -32.61 6.08 -24.14
C ASN A 298 -32.31 6.93 -25.38
N ILE A 299 -31.11 7.51 -25.47
CA ILE A 299 -30.70 8.31 -26.62
C ILE A 299 -30.63 7.43 -27.89
N PHE A 300 -30.13 6.20 -27.77
CA PHE A 300 -30.10 5.25 -28.87
C PHE A 300 -31.50 4.80 -29.32
N LYS A 301 -32.43 4.55 -28.39
CA LYS A 301 -33.82 4.19 -28.72
C LYS A 301 -34.56 5.31 -29.45
N ILE A 302 -34.43 6.56 -28.98
CA ILE A 302 -35.01 7.73 -29.67
C ILE A 302 -34.45 7.80 -31.10
N SER A 303 -33.14 7.62 -31.23
CA SER A 303 -32.46 7.60 -32.51
C SER A 303 -33.04 6.51 -33.44
N VAL A 304 -33.10 5.26 -32.98
CA VAL A 304 -33.53 4.12 -33.82
C VAL A 304 -35.03 4.15 -34.16
N ASN A 305 -35.91 4.58 -33.25
CA ASN A 305 -37.36 4.58 -33.50
C ASN A 305 -37.78 5.51 -34.66
N GLU A 306 -37.07 6.62 -34.86
CA GLU A 306 -37.30 7.49 -36.02
C GLU A 306 -36.84 6.84 -37.33
N ASP A 307 -35.70 6.14 -37.30
CA ASP A 307 -35.17 5.44 -38.48
C ASP A 307 -36.05 4.25 -38.87
N ILE A 308 -36.64 3.55 -37.90
CA ILE A 308 -37.61 2.47 -38.13
C ILE A 308 -38.86 3.01 -38.83
N LYS A 309 -39.37 4.19 -38.46
CA LYS A 309 -40.51 4.81 -39.15
C LYS A 309 -40.17 5.14 -40.60
N LEU A 310 -38.96 5.65 -40.86
CA LEU A 310 -38.50 6.02 -42.19
C LEU A 310 -38.31 4.78 -43.09
N LEU A 311 -37.75 3.69 -42.55
CA LEU A 311 -37.65 2.40 -43.24
C LEU A 311 -39.03 1.75 -43.46
N GLY A 312 -39.96 1.91 -42.53
CA GLY A 312 -41.35 1.44 -42.67
C GLY A 312 -42.13 2.15 -43.78
N LEU A 313 -41.82 3.43 -44.05
CA LEU A 313 -42.37 4.17 -45.19
C LEU A 313 -41.80 3.69 -46.52
N LEU A 314 -40.49 3.39 -46.58
CA LEU A 314 -39.85 2.84 -47.78
C LEU A 314 -40.41 1.48 -48.17
N LYS A 315 -40.69 0.61 -47.19
CA LYS A 315 -41.29 -0.71 -47.43
C LYS A 315 -42.74 -0.65 -47.94
N LYS A 316 -43.42 0.50 -47.84
CA LYS A 316 -44.76 0.72 -48.42
C LYS A 316 -44.72 1.24 -49.87
N LEU A 317 -43.55 1.68 -50.33
CA LEU A 317 -43.34 2.20 -51.69
C LEU A 317 -42.74 1.16 -52.64
N GLU A 318 -42.49 -0.05 -52.14
CA GLU A 318 -42.15 -1.28 -52.87
C GLU A 318 -43.42 -2.15 -52.99
#